data_AF-A0A3A1XLE6-F1
#
_entry.id   AF-A0A3A1XLE6-F1
#
_cell.length_a   1.000
_cell.length_b   1.000
_cell.length_c   1.000
_cell.angle_alpha   90.00
_cell.angle_beta   90.00
_cell.angle_gamma   90.00
#
_symmetry.space_group_name_H-M   'P 1'
#
loop_
_entity.id
_entity.type
_entity.pdbx_description
1 polymer ?
#
loop_
_entity_poly.entity_id
_entity_poly.type
_entity_poly.pdbx_seq_one_letter_code
_entity_poly.pdbx_strand_id
1 'polypeptide(L)'
;MTSVDAPVLSEEDLRTEAWNGFTDGNWKKDIDVRDFIIKNYTPYEGDESFLANATEKTKHMWKYLDDNYLAVERERRVYDVETHIPAGIDAMPAGYIESPEVDNVIVGLQTDEPCKRAMMPNGGWRMVEQAIKEAGKEVDPQIKKIFTVYRKTHNDGVFGVYTKNIKIARHNKILTGLPDAYGRGRIIGDYRRVALYGVNMLIEFKKRDKDSIPYRNDFTETEIEHWIRFREEHDEQIKALKQLINLGNEYGLDLTRPAKTAKEAVQWTYMGYLASVKSQDGAAMSFGRVSAFFDCYFERDLKAGLINETDAQEIIDALVMKLRIVRFLRTKD
;
A
#
# COMPACT_ATOMS: atom_id res chain seq x y z
N MET A 1 43.02 -16.32 3.99
CA MET A 1 41.95 -15.63 4.74
C MET A 1 40.64 -16.26 4.33
N THR A 2 40.19 -17.25 5.09
CA THR A 2 38.88 -17.88 4.91
C THR A 2 37.80 -16.87 5.29
N SER A 3 36.96 -16.49 4.32
CA SER A 3 35.74 -15.74 4.60
C SER A 3 34.89 -16.57 5.54
N VAL A 4 34.70 -16.06 6.75
CA VAL A 4 33.73 -16.62 7.68
C VAL A 4 32.39 -16.10 7.17
N ASP A 5 31.71 -16.90 6.35
CA ASP A 5 30.32 -16.62 5.98
C ASP A 5 29.52 -16.59 7.29
N ALA A 6 28.94 -15.42 7.58
CA ALA A 6 28.09 -15.26 8.76
C ALA A 6 26.93 -16.28 8.67
N PRO A 7 26.59 -16.97 9.78
CA PRO A 7 25.51 -17.94 9.76
C PRO A 7 24.19 -17.26 9.37
N VAL A 8 23.47 -17.85 8.42
CA VAL A 8 22.12 -17.42 8.04
C VAL A 8 21.21 -17.60 9.26
N LEU A 9 20.67 -16.50 9.79
CA LEU A 9 19.76 -16.50 10.93
C LEU A 9 18.45 -17.23 10.57
N SER A 10 17.89 -17.99 11.51
CA SER A 10 16.57 -18.60 11.33
C SER A 10 15.46 -17.55 11.39
N GLU A 11 14.25 -17.86 10.90
CA GLU A 11 13.09 -16.95 11.04
C GLU A 11 12.76 -16.62 12.50
N GLU A 12 13.04 -17.55 13.42
CA GLU A 12 12.88 -17.34 14.85
C GLU A 12 13.92 -16.37 15.43
N ASP A 13 15.16 -16.46 14.98
CA ASP A 13 16.21 -15.52 15.38
C ASP A 13 15.92 -14.11 14.85
N LEU A 14 15.56 -13.98 13.57
CA LEU A 14 15.19 -12.70 12.96
C LEU A 14 14.02 -12.03 13.69
N ARG A 15 13.03 -12.82 14.10
CA ARG A 15 11.89 -12.34 14.91
C ARG A 15 12.31 -11.91 16.31
N THR A 16 13.15 -12.70 16.96
CA THR A 16 13.67 -12.40 18.31
C THR A 16 14.46 -11.09 18.30
N GLU A 17 15.31 -10.88 17.29
CA GLU A 17 16.03 -9.63 17.11
C GLU A 17 15.10 -8.44 16.87
N ALA A 18 14.14 -8.58 15.95
CA ALA A 18 13.21 -7.51 15.59
C ALA A 18 12.32 -7.06 16.76
N TRP A 19 11.97 -8.01 17.63
CA TRP A 19 11.10 -7.77 18.79
C TRP A 19 11.84 -7.50 20.09
N ASN A 20 13.17 -7.42 20.05
CA ASN A 20 13.97 -7.14 21.23
C ASN A 20 13.57 -5.78 21.84
N GLY A 21 13.47 -5.75 23.17
CA GLY A 21 13.06 -4.56 23.94
C GLY A 21 11.55 -4.31 24.02
N PHE A 22 10.70 -5.04 23.29
CA PHE A 22 9.25 -4.92 23.42
C PHE A 22 8.68 -5.85 24.50
N THR A 23 7.69 -5.35 25.23
CA THR A 23 6.90 -6.07 26.23
C THR A 23 6.07 -7.17 25.57
N ASP A 24 6.23 -8.39 26.07
CA ASP A 24 5.51 -9.58 25.61
C ASP A 24 3.99 -9.46 25.73
N GLY A 25 3.26 -10.06 24.80
CA GLY A 25 1.80 -10.10 24.81
C GLY A 25 1.21 -11.14 23.88
N ASN A 26 -0.11 -11.08 23.72
CA ASN A 26 -0.85 -11.91 22.78
C ASN A 26 -0.38 -11.67 21.34
N TRP A 27 0.09 -10.45 21.06
CA TRP A 27 0.67 -10.07 19.78
C TRP A 27 1.86 -10.94 19.34
N LYS A 28 2.57 -11.63 20.26
CA LYS A 28 3.63 -12.59 19.86
C LYS A 28 3.09 -13.95 19.40
N LYS A 29 1.83 -14.26 19.69
CA LYS A 29 1.20 -15.57 19.45
C LYS A 29 0.19 -15.54 18.30
N ASP A 30 -0.49 -14.41 18.08
CA ASP A 30 -1.45 -14.22 17.00
C ASP A 30 -1.41 -12.77 16.50
N ILE A 31 -2.13 -12.47 15.41
CA ILE A 31 -2.19 -11.11 14.86
C ILE A 31 -2.98 -10.19 15.79
N ASP A 32 -2.29 -9.45 16.66
CA ASP A 32 -2.87 -8.45 17.55
C ASP A 32 -2.03 -7.17 17.64
N VAL A 33 -2.11 -6.32 16.62
CA VAL A 33 -1.42 -5.01 16.58
C VAL A 33 -1.91 -4.09 17.72
N ARG A 34 -3.14 -4.28 18.21
CA ARG A 34 -3.69 -3.46 19.30
C ARG A 34 -3.00 -3.79 20.62
N ASP A 35 -2.87 -5.07 20.95
CA ASP A 35 -2.14 -5.52 22.13
C ASP A 35 -0.68 -5.07 22.08
N PHE A 36 -0.02 -5.16 20.91
CA PHE A 36 1.33 -4.62 20.72
C PHE A 36 1.42 -3.15 21.11
N ILE A 37 0.53 -2.30 20.59
CA ILE A 37 0.54 -0.86 20.88
C ILE A 37 0.28 -0.61 22.36
N ILE A 38 -0.78 -1.19 22.94
CA ILE A 38 -1.16 -0.96 24.33
C ILE A 38 -0.01 -1.31 25.30
N LYS A 39 0.78 -2.33 24.98
CA LYS A 39 1.88 -2.78 25.84
C LYS A 39 3.20 -2.02 25.66
N ASN A 40 3.38 -1.29 24.55
CA ASN A 40 4.69 -0.75 24.17
C ASN A 40 4.68 0.76 23.90
N TYR A 41 3.52 1.38 23.72
CA TYR A 41 3.39 2.83 23.55
C TYR A 41 3.76 3.55 24.84
N THR A 42 4.49 4.66 24.72
CA THR A 42 4.81 5.56 25.82
C THR A 42 3.92 6.80 25.73
N PRO A 43 2.98 7.04 26.67
CA PRO A 43 2.23 8.28 26.71
C PRO A 43 3.11 9.51 26.78
N TYR A 44 2.86 10.47 25.89
CA TYR A 44 3.55 11.75 25.85
C TYR A 44 2.59 12.86 26.29
N GLU A 45 2.90 13.50 27.42
CA GLU A 45 2.13 14.60 28.01
C GLU A 45 2.90 15.94 27.98
N GLY A 46 4.03 15.98 27.27
CA GLY A 46 4.82 17.19 27.05
C GLY A 46 4.28 18.07 25.91
N ASP A 47 5.12 18.95 25.38
CA ASP A 47 4.81 19.92 24.33
C ASP A 47 5.64 19.70 23.05
N GLU A 48 5.52 20.58 22.06
CA GLU A 48 6.23 20.49 20.78
C GLU A 48 7.72 20.91 20.84
N SER A 49 8.27 21.24 22.01
CA SER A 49 9.63 21.80 22.14
C SER A 49 10.74 20.82 21.72
N PHE A 50 10.46 19.52 21.70
CA PHE A 50 11.40 18.49 21.25
C PHE A 50 11.51 18.39 19.72
N LEU A 51 10.54 18.93 18.97
CA LEU A 51 10.45 18.72 17.52
C LEU A 51 11.70 19.22 16.79
N ALA A 52 12.32 18.34 16.01
CA ALA A 52 13.39 18.71 15.10
C ALA A 52 12.85 19.42 13.84
N ASN A 53 13.69 20.27 13.24
CA ASN A 53 13.38 20.89 11.95
C ASN A 53 13.68 19.93 10.79
N ALA A 54 13.08 20.20 9.62
CA ALA A 54 13.38 19.47 8.40
C ALA A 54 14.87 19.54 8.04
N THR A 55 15.44 18.39 7.64
CA THR A 55 16.82 18.26 7.19
C THR A 55 17.05 18.94 5.84
N GLU A 56 18.30 19.26 5.50
CA GLU A 56 18.64 19.80 4.17
C GLU A 56 18.28 18.81 3.05
N LYS A 57 18.43 17.51 3.31
CA LYS A 57 17.99 16.46 2.39
C LYS A 57 16.48 16.50 2.15
N THR A 58 15.69 16.62 3.22
CA THR A 58 14.22 16.76 3.11
C THR A 58 13.83 18.01 2.31
N LYS A 59 14.47 19.15 2.58
CA LYS A 59 14.22 20.41 1.86
C LYS A 59 14.59 20.29 0.38
N HIS A 60 15.75 19.71 0.08
CA HIS A 60 16.21 19.44 -1.29
C HIS A 60 15.22 18.54 -2.04
N MET A 61 14.84 17.40 -1.46
CA MET A 61 13.90 16.47 -2.06
C MET A 61 12.53 17.10 -2.32
N TRP A 62 12.01 17.88 -1.36
CA TRP A 62 10.74 18.58 -1.54
C TRP A 62 10.82 19.63 -2.65
N LYS A 63 11.91 20.40 -2.71
CA LYS A 63 12.13 21.39 -3.75
C LYS A 63 12.26 20.73 -5.13
N TYR A 64 13.03 19.65 -5.25
CA TYR A 64 13.16 18.90 -6.50
C TYR A 64 11.81 18.36 -6.97
N LEU A 65 11.04 17.77 -6.05
CA LEU A 65 9.70 17.28 -6.32
C LEU A 65 8.75 18.39 -6.83
N ASP A 66 8.78 19.56 -6.18
CA ASP A 66 7.93 20.69 -6.56
C ASP A 66 8.30 21.27 -7.93
N ASP A 67 9.60 21.54 -8.15
CA ASP A 67 10.10 22.15 -9.38
C ASP A 67 9.88 21.26 -10.61
N ASN A 68 10.11 19.94 -10.48
CA ASN A 68 10.12 19.03 -11.63
C ASN A 68 8.77 18.33 -11.89
N TYR A 69 7.95 18.10 -10.87
CA TYR A 69 6.73 17.30 -11.01
C TYR A 69 5.46 18.06 -10.62
N LEU A 70 5.42 18.66 -9.42
CA LEU A 70 4.19 19.29 -8.95
C LEU A 70 3.88 20.59 -9.70
N ALA A 71 4.89 21.38 -10.07
CA ALA A 71 4.73 22.56 -10.91
C ALA A 71 4.14 22.20 -12.28
N VAL A 72 4.67 21.15 -12.91
CA VAL A 72 4.18 20.63 -14.20
C VAL A 72 2.76 20.08 -14.07
N GLU A 73 2.46 19.33 -13.00
CA GLU A 73 1.10 18.83 -12.73
C GLU A 73 0.10 19.99 -12.56
N ARG A 74 0.49 21.08 -11.88
CA ARG A 74 -0.38 22.26 -11.71
C ARG A 74 -0.71 22.94 -13.04
N GLU A 75 0.25 23.00 -13.96
CA GLU A 75 0.04 23.58 -15.30
C GLU A 75 -0.85 22.72 -16.20
N ARG A 76 -0.72 21.39 -16.12
CA ARG A 76 -1.35 20.44 -17.07
C ARG A 76 -2.47 19.59 -16.47
N ARG A 77 -2.79 19.74 -15.18
CA ARG A 77 -3.70 18.92 -14.33
C ARG A 77 -3.23 17.49 -14.05
N VAL A 78 -2.59 16.84 -15.03
CA VAL A 78 -2.03 15.50 -14.92
C VAL A 78 -0.59 15.58 -15.41
N TYR A 79 0.37 15.14 -14.60
CA TYR A 79 1.78 15.10 -14.99
C TYR A 79 1.99 14.13 -16.15
N ASP A 80 1.66 12.85 -15.91
CA ASP A 80 1.71 11.80 -16.93
C ASP A 80 0.78 10.62 -16.59
N VAL A 81 0.56 9.72 -17.54
CA VAL A 81 -0.27 8.52 -17.40
C VAL A 81 0.41 7.31 -18.04
N GLU A 82 0.44 6.19 -17.33
CA GLU A 82 0.85 4.91 -17.93
C GLU A 82 -0.22 4.39 -18.90
N THR A 83 0.16 4.14 -20.15
CA THR A 83 -0.77 3.76 -21.24
C THR A 83 -0.62 2.31 -21.73
N HIS A 84 0.36 1.55 -21.24
CA HIS A 84 0.66 0.18 -21.67
C HIS A 84 0.61 -0.85 -20.54
N ILE A 85 0.94 -0.49 -19.30
CA ILE A 85 1.00 -1.43 -18.17
C ILE A 85 -0.22 -1.23 -17.24
N PRO A 86 -1.15 -2.19 -17.13
CA PRO A 86 -2.21 -2.16 -16.13
C PRO A 86 -1.64 -2.18 -14.71
N ALA A 87 -2.27 -1.41 -13.82
CA ALA A 87 -1.90 -1.36 -12.40
C ALA A 87 -1.91 -2.74 -11.73
N GLY A 88 -0.92 -2.96 -10.87
CA GLY A 88 -0.71 -4.17 -10.08
C GLY A 88 0.35 -3.92 -9.01
N ILE A 89 0.42 -4.79 -8.00
CA ILE A 89 1.31 -4.63 -6.84
C ILE A 89 2.78 -4.60 -7.27
N ASP A 90 3.18 -5.50 -8.15
CA ASP A 90 4.55 -5.70 -8.68
C ASP A 90 4.59 -5.55 -10.21
N ALA A 91 3.73 -4.69 -10.76
CA ALA A 91 3.59 -4.51 -12.21
C ALA A 91 4.55 -3.47 -12.82
N MET A 92 4.97 -2.48 -12.04
CA MET A 92 5.81 -1.37 -12.50
C MET A 92 7.13 -1.41 -11.75
N PRO A 93 8.25 -1.06 -12.40
CA PRO A 93 9.56 -1.08 -11.75
C PRO A 93 9.66 -0.02 -10.64
N ALA A 94 10.74 -0.12 -9.86
CA ALA A 94 11.06 0.86 -8.84
C ALA A 94 11.21 2.27 -9.42
N GLY A 95 10.59 3.24 -8.76
CA GLY A 95 10.66 4.66 -9.09
C GLY A 95 11.16 5.48 -7.90
N TYR A 96 11.86 6.58 -8.19
CA TYR A 96 12.47 7.46 -7.21
C TYR A 96 12.16 8.91 -7.54
N ILE A 97 12.09 9.79 -6.55
CA ILE A 97 11.79 11.22 -6.81
C ILE A 97 12.90 11.90 -7.62
N GLU A 98 14.16 11.64 -7.26
CA GLU A 98 15.33 12.17 -7.97
C GLU A 98 16.25 11.02 -8.41
N SER A 99 16.79 10.27 -7.45
CA SER A 99 17.59 9.07 -7.71
C SER A 99 17.56 8.13 -6.51
N PRO A 100 17.94 6.85 -6.66
CA PRO A 100 18.05 5.90 -5.54
C PRO A 100 19.03 6.35 -4.45
N GLU A 101 20.07 7.11 -4.79
CA GLU A 101 21.09 7.58 -3.85
C GLU A 101 20.58 8.73 -2.96
N VAL A 102 19.71 9.58 -3.50
CA VAL A 102 19.13 10.70 -2.75
C VAL A 102 17.83 10.26 -2.06
N ASP A 103 16.93 9.57 -2.77
CA ASP A 103 15.66 9.08 -2.25
C ASP A 103 15.81 7.70 -1.61
N ASN A 104 16.49 7.63 -0.45
CA ASN A 104 16.79 6.37 0.27
C ASN A 104 16.42 6.36 1.76
N VAL A 105 15.65 7.35 2.23
CA VAL A 105 15.13 7.36 3.61
C VAL A 105 13.88 6.48 3.68
N ILE A 106 12.83 6.83 2.93
CA ILE A 106 11.65 5.99 2.70
C ILE A 106 11.36 5.96 1.21
N VAL A 107 11.43 4.77 0.62
CA VAL A 107 11.36 4.54 -0.83
C VAL A 107 10.02 3.94 -1.25
N GLY A 108 9.68 4.07 -2.53
CA GLY A 108 8.48 3.48 -3.12
C GLY A 108 7.54 4.50 -3.76
N LEU A 109 7.25 4.33 -5.05
CA LEU A 109 6.28 5.12 -5.82
C LEU A 109 5.23 4.22 -6.50
N GLN A 110 4.06 4.77 -6.83
CA GLN A 110 2.99 4.01 -7.50
C GLN A 110 3.40 3.54 -8.90
N THR A 111 4.26 4.30 -9.57
CA THR A 111 4.81 4.05 -10.91
C THR A 111 6.34 4.26 -10.87
N ASP A 112 6.97 4.15 -12.03
CA ASP A 112 8.38 4.42 -12.27
C ASP A 112 8.78 5.89 -12.05
N GLU A 113 7.84 6.84 -12.21
CA GLU A 113 8.08 8.26 -11.99
C GLU A 113 7.12 8.88 -10.95
N PRO A 114 7.52 9.96 -10.25
CA PRO A 114 6.62 10.74 -9.41
C PRO A 114 5.43 11.32 -10.17
N CYS A 115 4.26 11.34 -9.54
CA CYS A 115 3.02 11.91 -10.07
C CYS A 115 2.47 11.29 -11.38
N LYS A 116 3.21 10.39 -12.05
CA LYS A 116 2.69 9.56 -13.15
C LYS A 116 1.58 8.66 -12.62
N ARG A 117 0.45 8.65 -13.30
CA ARG A 117 -0.76 7.95 -12.84
C ARG A 117 -0.86 6.59 -13.51
N ALA A 118 -0.97 5.52 -12.73
CA ALA A 118 -1.25 4.19 -13.26
C ALA A 118 -2.68 4.10 -13.80
N MET A 119 -2.87 3.32 -14.87
CA MET A 119 -4.22 2.96 -15.33
C MET A 119 -4.78 1.80 -14.49
N MET A 120 -6.03 1.89 -14.05
CA MET A 120 -6.68 0.84 -13.22
C MET A 120 -7.93 0.27 -13.90
N PRO A 121 -7.78 -0.57 -14.94
CA PRO A 121 -8.89 -0.94 -15.83
C PRO A 121 -9.91 -1.92 -15.22
N ASN A 122 -9.55 -2.66 -14.17
CA ASN A 122 -10.48 -3.57 -13.48
C ASN A 122 -11.75 -2.87 -12.96
N GLY A 123 -11.65 -1.60 -12.57
CA GLY A 123 -12.78 -0.77 -12.12
C GLY A 123 -13.75 -0.40 -13.25
N GLY A 124 -13.25 -0.20 -14.47
CA GLY A 124 -14.06 0.15 -15.63
C GLY A 124 -13.25 0.74 -16.78
N TRP A 125 -13.26 0.07 -17.93
CA TRP A 125 -12.47 0.48 -19.09
C TRP A 125 -12.88 1.86 -19.66
N ARG A 126 -14.18 2.16 -19.73
CA ARG A 126 -14.67 3.42 -20.31
C ARG A 126 -14.10 4.66 -19.62
N MET A 127 -13.98 4.65 -18.30
CA MET A 127 -13.47 5.80 -17.54
C MET A 127 -11.97 5.95 -17.72
N VAL A 128 -11.24 4.84 -17.77
CA VAL A 128 -9.81 4.84 -18.07
C VAL A 128 -9.54 5.39 -19.48
N GLU A 129 -10.24 4.89 -20.50
CA GLU A 129 -10.12 5.38 -21.88
C GLU A 129 -10.39 6.88 -21.98
N GLN A 130 -11.43 7.37 -21.32
CA GLN A 130 -11.75 8.80 -21.30
C GLN A 130 -10.66 9.62 -20.61
N ALA A 131 -10.20 9.20 -19.43
CA ALA A 131 -9.22 9.93 -18.66
C ALA A 131 -7.83 9.98 -19.35
N ILE A 132 -7.43 8.91 -20.06
CA ILE A 132 -6.21 8.90 -20.89
C ILE A 132 -6.30 9.96 -22.00
N LYS A 133 -7.43 10.01 -22.72
CA LYS A 133 -7.65 11.00 -23.79
C LYS A 133 -7.68 12.43 -23.25
N GLU A 134 -8.31 12.64 -22.10
CA GLU A 134 -8.36 13.96 -21.43
C GLU A 134 -6.98 14.44 -20.94
N ALA A 135 -6.05 13.51 -20.71
CA ALA A 135 -4.64 13.78 -20.41
C ALA A 135 -3.80 14.01 -21.69
N GLY A 136 -4.41 14.01 -22.88
CA GLY A 136 -3.72 14.22 -24.15
C GLY A 136 -2.89 13.03 -24.62
N LYS A 137 -3.21 11.82 -24.14
CA LYS A 137 -2.51 10.58 -24.46
C LYS A 137 -3.41 9.66 -25.30
N GLU A 138 -2.76 8.77 -26.06
CA GLU A 138 -3.44 7.74 -26.82
C GLU A 138 -3.55 6.45 -26.01
N VAL A 139 -4.61 5.70 -26.30
CA VAL A 139 -4.92 4.47 -25.58
C VAL A 139 -4.32 3.28 -26.32
N ASP A 140 -3.65 2.38 -25.59
CA ASP A 140 -3.14 1.15 -26.16
C ASP A 140 -4.30 0.23 -26.64
N PRO A 141 -4.37 -0.08 -27.95
CA PRO A 141 -5.41 -0.95 -28.52
C PRO A 141 -5.40 -2.37 -27.95
N GLN A 142 -4.25 -2.90 -27.52
CA GLN A 142 -4.15 -4.22 -26.92
C GLN A 142 -4.80 -4.24 -25.54
N ILE A 143 -4.53 -3.22 -24.72
CA ILE A 143 -5.15 -3.09 -23.39
C ILE A 143 -6.66 -2.90 -23.52
N LYS A 144 -7.10 -2.07 -24.48
CA LYS A 144 -8.53 -1.95 -24.82
C LYS A 144 -9.14 -3.32 -25.08
N LYS A 145 -8.54 -4.09 -25.97
CA LYS A 145 -9.03 -5.43 -26.32
C LYS A 145 -9.13 -6.34 -25.09
N ILE A 146 -8.13 -6.32 -24.20
CA ILE A 146 -8.16 -7.12 -22.96
C ILE A 146 -9.39 -6.78 -22.12
N PHE A 147 -9.63 -5.51 -21.83
CA PHE A 147 -10.68 -5.09 -20.90
C PHE A 147 -12.05 -4.84 -21.53
N THR A 148 -12.19 -5.07 -22.85
CA THR A 148 -13.49 -5.09 -23.53
C THR A 148 -13.88 -6.46 -24.08
N VAL A 149 -12.93 -7.40 -24.25
CA VAL A 149 -13.20 -8.72 -24.84
C VAL A 149 -12.91 -9.87 -23.88
N TYR A 150 -11.79 -9.83 -23.15
CA TYR A 150 -11.32 -10.99 -22.38
C TYR A 150 -11.62 -10.87 -20.88
N ARG A 151 -11.40 -9.69 -20.31
CA ARG A 151 -11.58 -9.42 -18.88
C ARG A 151 -12.74 -8.45 -18.66
N LYS A 152 -13.85 -8.98 -18.15
CA LYS A 152 -14.97 -8.15 -17.71
C LYS A 152 -14.53 -7.23 -16.56
N THR A 153 -14.98 -5.98 -16.60
CA THR A 153 -14.70 -4.97 -15.57
C THR A 153 -15.85 -4.83 -14.59
N HIS A 154 -15.60 -4.24 -13.42
CA HIS A 154 -16.65 -3.92 -12.44
C HIS A 154 -17.76 -3.07 -13.05
N ASN A 155 -17.41 -1.97 -13.72
CA ASN A 155 -18.36 -1.10 -14.42
C ASN A 155 -19.28 -1.87 -15.39
N ASP A 156 -18.72 -2.72 -16.25
CA ASP A 156 -19.52 -3.52 -17.19
C ASP A 156 -20.43 -4.53 -16.46
N GLY A 157 -19.94 -5.15 -15.39
CA GLY A 157 -20.73 -6.01 -14.52
C GLY A 157 -21.95 -5.29 -13.94
N VAL A 158 -21.74 -4.12 -13.35
CA VAL A 158 -22.79 -3.30 -12.74
C VAL A 158 -23.84 -2.85 -13.75
N PHE A 159 -23.42 -2.30 -14.91
CA PHE A 159 -24.35 -1.80 -15.91
C PHE A 159 -25.15 -2.90 -16.63
N GLY A 160 -24.61 -4.12 -16.66
CA GLY A 160 -25.30 -5.33 -17.13
C GLY A 160 -26.47 -5.76 -16.25
N VAL A 161 -26.47 -5.42 -14.96
CA VAL A 161 -27.54 -5.79 -14.00
C VAL A 161 -28.39 -4.62 -13.52
N TYR A 162 -28.01 -3.38 -13.82
CA TYR A 162 -28.79 -2.20 -13.49
C TYR A 162 -30.19 -2.21 -14.11
N THR A 163 -31.19 -1.98 -13.26
CA THR A 163 -32.59 -1.80 -13.69
C THR A 163 -32.79 -0.46 -14.39
N LYS A 164 -33.89 -0.35 -15.15
CA LYS A 164 -34.31 0.91 -15.79
C LYS A 164 -34.46 2.05 -14.77
N ASN A 165 -35.02 1.76 -13.60
CA ASN A 165 -35.26 2.77 -12.57
C ASN A 165 -33.95 3.33 -12.00
N ILE A 166 -32.96 2.47 -11.74
CA ILE A 166 -31.63 2.91 -11.29
C ILE A 166 -30.98 3.83 -12.34
N LYS A 167 -31.04 3.44 -13.62
CA LYS A 167 -30.50 4.23 -14.74
C LYS A 167 -31.18 5.61 -14.84
N ILE A 168 -32.51 5.66 -14.70
CA ILE A 168 -33.28 6.92 -14.71
C ILE A 168 -32.93 7.80 -13.50
N ALA A 169 -32.87 7.23 -12.29
CA ALA A 169 -32.52 7.98 -11.08
C ALA A 169 -31.12 8.60 -11.18
N ARG A 170 -30.15 7.86 -11.72
CA ARG A 170 -28.79 8.34 -11.98
C ARG A 170 -28.76 9.45 -13.03
N HIS A 171 -29.47 9.27 -14.15
CA HIS A 171 -29.54 10.27 -15.22
C HIS A 171 -30.14 11.60 -14.72
N ASN A 172 -31.18 11.52 -13.87
CA ASN A 172 -31.83 12.69 -13.29
C ASN A 172 -31.14 13.23 -12.02
N LYS A 173 -29.93 12.73 -11.69
CA LYS A 173 -29.13 13.16 -10.52
C LYS A 173 -29.84 12.97 -9.17
N ILE A 174 -30.84 12.10 -9.10
CA ILE A 174 -31.51 11.70 -7.85
C ILE A 174 -30.60 10.79 -7.04
N LEU A 175 -29.89 9.88 -7.73
CA LEU A 175 -28.88 8.99 -7.14
C LEU A 175 -27.56 9.15 -7.90
N THR A 176 -26.63 9.91 -7.33
CA THR A 176 -25.36 10.29 -7.96
C THR A 176 -24.15 9.87 -7.10
N GLY A 177 -22.97 9.75 -7.72
CA GLY A 177 -21.72 9.43 -7.01
C GLY A 177 -21.64 7.99 -6.49
N LEU A 178 -22.38 7.05 -7.08
CA LEU A 178 -22.23 5.63 -6.76
C LEU A 178 -20.88 5.10 -7.28
N PRO A 179 -20.26 4.11 -6.61
CA PRO A 179 -19.02 3.49 -7.05
C PRO A 179 -19.27 2.48 -8.19
N ASP A 180 -19.89 2.95 -9.28
CA ASP A 180 -20.21 2.16 -10.47
C ASP A 180 -19.15 2.30 -11.57
N ALA A 181 -18.21 3.21 -11.41
CA ALA A 181 -17.25 3.60 -12.45
C ALA A 181 -15.80 3.77 -11.94
N TYR A 182 -15.53 3.41 -10.69
CA TYR A 182 -14.22 3.50 -10.02
C TYR A 182 -14.16 2.56 -8.80
N GLY A 183 -12.98 2.35 -8.22
CA GLY A 183 -12.82 1.56 -7.00
C GLY A 183 -13.63 2.10 -5.82
N ARG A 184 -14.39 1.25 -5.13
CA ARG A 184 -15.24 1.67 -3.99
C ARG A 184 -14.48 2.38 -2.85
N GLY A 185 -13.22 2.01 -2.62
CA GLY A 185 -12.43 2.50 -1.48
C GLY A 185 -13.07 2.17 -0.13
N ARG A 186 -12.84 3.03 0.87
CA ARG A 186 -13.38 2.85 2.24
C ARG A 186 -12.93 1.54 2.90
N ILE A 187 -11.77 1.05 2.50
CA ILE A 187 -11.09 -0.11 3.09
C ILE A 187 -9.75 0.40 3.61
N ILE A 188 -9.42 0.04 4.84
CA ILE A 188 -8.12 0.33 5.45
C ILE A 188 -7.49 -1.02 5.75
N GLY A 189 -6.50 -1.40 4.95
CA GLY A 189 -5.62 -2.50 5.32
C GLY A 189 -4.86 -2.13 6.59
N ASP A 190 -4.66 -3.07 7.50
CA ASP A 190 -3.82 -2.83 8.67
C ASP A 190 -2.35 -2.99 8.27
N TYR A 191 -1.79 -1.98 7.60
CA TYR A 191 -0.47 -2.05 6.98
C TYR A 191 0.67 -2.24 7.99
N ARG A 192 0.43 -1.86 9.25
CA ARG A 192 1.35 -2.06 10.39
C ARG A 192 1.69 -3.54 10.61
N ARG A 193 0.81 -4.45 10.17
CA ARG A 193 1.05 -5.90 10.24
C ARG A 193 2.29 -6.31 9.44
N VAL A 194 2.56 -5.65 8.31
CA VAL A 194 3.76 -5.93 7.50
C VAL A 194 5.00 -5.65 8.35
N ALA A 195 5.05 -4.49 9.01
CA ALA A 195 6.15 -4.13 9.90
C ALA A 195 6.26 -5.05 11.12
N LEU A 196 5.16 -5.33 11.81
CA LEU A 196 5.21 -6.08 13.07
C LEU A 196 5.54 -7.57 12.88
N TYR A 197 5.04 -8.19 11.82
CA TYR A 197 5.10 -9.65 11.64
C TYR A 197 5.99 -10.11 10.49
N GLY A 198 6.24 -9.27 9.49
CA GLY A 198 6.84 -9.71 8.23
C GLY A 198 5.86 -10.50 7.36
N VAL A 199 6.10 -10.55 6.06
CA VAL A 199 5.15 -11.12 5.10
C VAL A 199 5.06 -12.65 5.20
N ASN A 200 6.13 -13.37 5.53
CA ASN A 200 6.09 -14.83 5.66
C ASN A 200 5.08 -15.26 6.73
N MET A 201 5.16 -14.63 7.91
CA MET A 201 4.24 -14.91 9.00
C MET A 201 2.78 -14.57 8.62
N LEU A 202 2.55 -13.47 7.91
CA LEU A 202 1.22 -13.11 7.43
C LEU A 202 0.65 -14.12 6.42
N ILE A 203 1.50 -14.71 5.56
CA ILE A 203 1.11 -15.78 4.65
C ILE A 203 0.71 -17.03 5.43
N GLU A 204 1.47 -17.42 6.46
CA GLU A 204 1.13 -18.59 7.29
C GLU A 204 -0.20 -18.39 8.03
N PHE A 205 -0.43 -17.20 8.60
CA PHE A 205 -1.72 -16.86 9.19
C PHE A 205 -2.85 -16.93 8.16
N LYS A 206 -2.63 -16.47 6.93
CA LYS A 206 -3.66 -16.54 5.88
C LYS A 206 -3.96 -17.96 5.41
N LYS A 207 -2.96 -18.85 5.38
CA LYS A 207 -3.18 -20.28 5.12
C LYS A 207 -4.01 -20.91 6.24
N ARG A 208 -3.67 -20.64 7.51
CA ARG A 208 -4.46 -21.07 8.66
C ARG A 208 -5.91 -20.58 8.56
N ASP A 209 -6.11 -19.30 8.27
CA ASP A 209 -7.46 -18.71 8.17
C ASP A 209 -8.26 -19.33 7.01
N LYS A 210 -7.62 -19.55 5.85
CA LYS A 210 -8.23 -20.22 4.68
C LYS A 210 -8.77 -21.61 5.03
N ASP A 211 -8.06 -22.35 5.87
CA ASP A 211 -8.39 -23.72 6.26
C ASP A 211 -9.18 -23.83 7.58
N SER A 212 -9.49 -22.69 8.22
CA SER A 212 -10.24 -22.64 9.48
C SER A 212 -11.68 -23.15 9.37
N ILE A 213 -12.24 -23.17 8.16
CA ILE A 213 -13.57 -23.71 7.87
C ILE A 213 -13.40 -24.97 7.01
N PRO A 214 -13.35 -26.17 7.61
CA PRO A 214 -13.23 -27.41 6.86
C PRO A 214 -14.49 -27.65 6.02
N TYR A 215 -14.31 -28.34 4.90
CA TYR A 215 -15.45 -28.81 4.10
C TYR A 215 -16.31 -29.77 4.93
N ARG A 216 -17.64 -29.66 4.79
CA ARG A 216 -18.61 -30.56 5.41
C ARG A 216 -19.62 -31.03 4.37
N ASN A 217 -20.01 -32.30 4.47
CA ASN A 217 -20.96 -32.92 3.55
C ASN A 217 -22.41 -32.40 3.72
N ASP A 218 -22.70 -31.67 4.80
CA ASP A 218 -24.02 -31.17 5.16
C ASP A 218 -24.21 -29.67 4.82
N PHE A 219 -23.32 -29.07 4.01
CA PHE A 219 -23.52 -27.70 3.55
C PHE A 219 -24.79 -27.56 2.68
N THR A 220 -25.55 -26.51 2.96
CA THR A 220 -26.56 -25.98 2.03
C THR A 220 -25.90 -25.35 0.81
N GLU A 221 -26.68 -25.15 -0.27
CA GLU A 221 -26.20 -24.49 -1.48
C GLU A 221 -25.65 -23.07 -1.21
N THR A 222 -26.31 -22.28 -0.37
CA THR A 222 -25.79 -20.94 -0.02
C THR A 222 -24.50 -21.02 0.81
N GLU A 223 -24.36 -22.01 1.69
CA GLU A 223 -23.12 -22.22 2.43
C GLU A 223 -21.96 -22.63 1.52
N ILE A 224 -22.23 -23.43 0.47
CA ILE A 224 -21.17 -23.84 -0.46
C ILE A 224 -20.64 -22.66 -1.27
N GLU A 225 -21.51 -21.76 -1.73
CA GLU A 225 -21.09 -20.53 -2.44
C GLU A 225 -20.23 -19.65 -1.54
N HIS A 226 -20.65 -19.46 -0.28
CA HIS A 226 -19.90 -18.70 0.70
C HIS A 226 -18.55 -19.33 1.03
N TRP A 227 -18.51 -20.66 1.18
CA TRP A 227 -17.27 -21.39 1.48
C TRP A 227 -16.27 -21.30 0.32
N ILE A 228 -16.72 -21.46 -0.93
CA ILE A 228 -15.88 -21.34 -2.13
C ILE A 228 -15.33 -19.91 -2.23
N ARG A 229 -16.19 -18.89 -2.13
CA ARG A 229 -15.77 -17.48 -2.17
C ARG A 229 -14.78 -17.15 -1.06
N PHE A 230 -15.04 -17.60 0.18
CA PHE A 230 -14.14 -17.39 1.32
C PHE A 230 -12.74 -17.94 1.03
N ARG A 231 -12.63 -19.16 0.51
CA ARG A 231 -11.34 -19.78 0.21
C ARG A 231 -10.61 -19.13 -0.96
N GLU A 232 -11.33 -18.73 -2.01
CA GLU A 232 -10.77 -18.02 -3.16
C GLU A 232 -10.25 -16.63 -2.74
N GLU A 233 -11.00 -15.87 -1.95
CA GLU A 233 -10.57 -14.57 -1.45
C GLU A 233 -9.32 -14.66 -0.56
N HIS A 234 -9.19 -15.72 0.26
CA HIS A 234 -7.96 -15.96 1.02
C HIS A 234 -6.78 -16.36 0.13
N ASP A 235 -7.03 -17.12 -0.94
CA ASP A 235 -6.00 -17.47 -1.92
C ASP A 235 -5.45 -16.23 -2.63
N GLU A 236 -6.33 -15.32 -3.05
CA GLU A 236 -5.95 -14.04 -3.65
C GLU A 236 -5.20 -13.14 -2.67
N GLN A 237 -5.57 -13.14 -1.38
CA GLN A 237 -4.81 -12.44 -0.35
C GLN A 237 -3.38 -13.01 -0.18
N ILE A 238 -3.22 -14.34 -0.26
CA ILE A 238 -1.89 -14.98 -0.21
C ILE A 238 -1.06 -14.61 -1.44
N LYS A 239 -1.66 -14.59 -2.64
CA LYS A 239 -0.98 -14.14 -3.87
C LYS A 239 -0.55 -12.68 -3.75
N ALA A 240 -1.42 -11.80 -3.28
CA ALA A 240 -1.10 -10.39 -3.08
C ALA A 240 0.04 -10.18 -2.08
N LEU A 241 0.12 -10.97 -1.00
CA LEU A 241 1.25 -10.94 -0.06
C LEU A 241 2.56 -11.38 -0.74
N LYS A 242 2.52 -12.38 -1.63
CA LYS A 242 3.72 -12.76 -2.41
C LYS A 242 4.15 -11.66 -3.38
N GLN A 243 3.21 -10.97 -4.02
CA GLN A 243 3.52 -9.81 -4.85
C GLN A 243 4.10 -8.65 -4.02
N LEU A 244 3.66 -8.49 -2.76
CA LEU A 244 4.26 -7.51 -1.86
C LEU A 244 5.73 -7.84 -1.56
N ILE A 245 6.12 -9.12 -1.47
CA ILE A 245 7.54 -9.51 -1.37
C ILE A 245 8.31 -9.07 -2.63
N ASN A 246 7.75 -9.31 -3.82
CA ASN A 246 8.37 -8.87 -5.08
C ASN A 246 8.54 -7.34 -5.12
N LEU A 247 7.50 -6.59 -4.74
CA LEU A 247 7.56 -5.13 -4.61
C LEU A 247 8.65 -4.70 -3.62
N GLY A 248 8.81 -5.39 -2.49
CA GLY A 248 9.91 -5.15 -1.56
C GLY A 248 11.28 -5.34 -2.23
N ASN A 249 11.46 -6.46 -2.93
CA ASN A 249 12.70 -6.81 -3.61
C ASN A 249 13.11 -5.79 -4.68
N GLU A 250 12.16 -5.21 -5.41
CA GLU A 250 12.42 -4.15 -6.40
C GLU A 250 13.13 -2.93 -5.80
N TYR A 251 12.90 -2.67 -4.51
CA TYR A 251 13.52 -1.58 -3.74
C TYR A 251 14.64 -2.07 -2.81
N GLY A 252 15.08 -3.33 -2.95
CA GLY A 252 16.11 -3.92 -2.09
C GLY A 252 15.67 -4.17 -0.65
N LEU A 253 14.38 -4.35 -0.40
CA LEU A 253 13.80 -4.55 0.92
C LEU A 253 13.38 -6.02 1.13
N ASP A 254 13.91 -6.65 2.17
CA ASP A 254 13.47 -7.99 2.59
C ASP A 254 12.22 -7.90 3.49
N LEU A 255 11.05 -7.81 2.87
CA LEU A 255 9.77 -7.76 3.59
C LEU A 255 9.34 -9.12 4.17
N THR A 256 10.09 -10.19 3.93
CA THR A 256 9.70 -11.54 4.41
C THR A 256 9.71 -11.62 5.94
N ARG A 257 10.60 -10.85 6.57
CA ARG A 257 10.80 -10.74 8.02
C ARG A 257 10.14 -9.49 8.64
N PRO A 258 9.89 -9.49 9.96
CA PRO A 258 9.47 -8.28 10.67
C PRO A 258 10.52 -7.16 10.61
N ALA A 259 10.06 -5.93 10.80
CA ALA A 259 10.89 -4.74 10.87
C ALA A 259 11.71 -4.71 12.17
N LYS A 260 13.02 -4.47 12.02
CA LYS A 260 14.00 -4.44 13.10
C LYS A 260 14.24 -3.05 13.67
N THR A 261 14.04 -1.99 12.89
CA THR A 261 14.30 -0.59 13.30
C THR A 261 13.08 0.30 13.05
N ALA A 262 13.08 1.52 13.58
CA ALA A 262 12.06 2.52 13.32
C ALA A 262 11.94 2.85 11.83
N LYS A 263 13.08 3.01 11.13
CA LYS A 263 13.11 3.20 9.68
C LYS A 263 12.42 2.05 8.94
N GLU A 264 12.74 0.81 9.28
CA GLU A 264 12.08 -0.35 8.68
C GLU A 264 10.60 -0.44 9.04
N ALA A 265 10.20 -0.11 10.28
CA ALA A 265 8.79 -0.16 10.69
C ALA A 265 7.93 0.81 9.86
N VAL A 266 8.45 2.00 9.59
CA VAL A 266 7.82 2.98 8.70
C VAL A 266 7.83 2.47 7.26
N GLN A 267 8.97 1.99 6.76
CA GLN A 267 9.12 1.51 5.38
C GLN A 267 8.23 0.30 5.07
N TRP A 268 8.13 -0.69 5.96
CA TRP A 268 7.33 -1.91 5.77
C TRP A 268 5.85 -1.57 5.79
N THR A 269 5.45 -0.68 6.71
CA THR A 269 4.08 -0.17 6.78
C THR A 269 3.72 0.60 5.51
N TYR A 270 4.65 1.43 5.00
CA TYR A 270 4.46 2.12 3.74
C TYR A 270 4.38 1.16 2.56
N MET A 271 5.19 0.09 2.48
CA MET A 271 5.10 -0.90 1.40
C MET A 271 3.74 -1.62 1.38
N GLY A 272 3.18 -1.94 2.55
CA GLY A 272 1.82 -2.46 2.64
C GLY A 272 0.77 -1.50 2.06
N TYR A 273 0.89 -0.21 2.34
CA TYR A 273 0.02 0.82 1.76
C TYR A 273 0.29 1.03 0.27
N LEU A 274 1.54 1.03 -0.16
CA LEU A 274 1.97 1.20 -1.55
C LEU A 274 1.36 0.11 -2.42
N ALA A 275 1.41 -1.16 -1.99
CA ALA A 275 0.74 -2.26 -2.69
C ALA A 275 -0.77 -2.01 -2.86
N SER A 276 -1.42 -1.39 -1.87
CA SER A 276 -2.84 -1.03 -1.96
C SER A 276 -3.08 0.05 -3.01
N VAL A 277 -2.33 1.15 -2.98
CA VAL A 277 -2.49 2.26 -3.95
C VAL A 277 -1.88 1.99 -5.32
N LYS A 278 -1.11 0.90 -5.47
CA LYS A 278 -0.67 0.35 -6.76
C LYS A 278 -1.69 -0.56 -7.41
N SER A 279 -2.63 -1.13 -6.67
CA SER A 279 -3.57 -2.13 -7.18
C SER A 279 -5.04 -1.68 -7.19
N GLN A 280 -5.39 -0.65 -6.42
CA GLN A 280 -6.76 -0.17 -6.26
C GLN A 280 -6.83 1.36 -6.33
N ASP A 281 -7.86 1.90 -7.00
CA ASP A 281 -8.13 3.33 -7.16
C ASP A 281 -9.33 3.79 -6.33
N GLY A 282 -9.43 3.30 -5.08
CA GLY A 282 -10.52 3.65 -4.17
C GLY A 282 -10.71 5.16 -4.02
N ALA A 283 -11.96 5.63 -3.87
CA ALA A 283 -12.22 7.06 -3.60
C ALA A 283 -11.52 7.56 -2.31
N ALA A 284 -11.46 6.71 -1.29
CA ALA A 284 -10.71 6.96 -0.06
C ALA A 284 -9.79 5.75 0.22
N MET A 285 -8.48 5.99 0.13
CA MET A 285 -7.41 5.03 0.42
C MET A 285 -6.65 5.52 1.64
N SER A 286 -7.22 5.31 2.83
CA SER A 286 -6.66 5.86 4.07
C SER A 286 -5.47 5.04 4.56
N PHE A 287 -4.46 5.72 5.12
CA PHE A 287 -3.25 5.08 5.68
C PHE A 287 -3.51 4.41 7.05
N GLY A 288 -4.55 4.82 7.77
CA GLY A 288 -4.95 4.25 9.05
C GLY A 288 -4.34 4.96 10.26
N ARG A 289 -4.35 4.29 11.42
CA ARG A 289 -3.83 4.83 12.70
C ARG A 289 -2.44 4.26 12.99
N VAL A 290 -1.42 5.01 12.59
CA VAL A 290 -0.02 4.55 12.58
C VAL A 290 0.89 5.24 13.60
N SER A 291 0.55 6.43 14.09
CA SER A 291 1.45 7.25 14.92
C SER A 291 1.95 6.51 16.16
N ALA A 292 1.04 6.10 17.05
CA ALA A 292 1.41 5.36 18.26
C ALA A 292 2.07 3.99 17.98
N PHE A 293 1.89 3.43 16.78
CA PHE A 293 2.59 2.20 16.40
C PHE A 293 4.04 2.49 16.00
N PHE A 294 4.28 3.53 15.20
CA PHE A 294 5.64 3.95 14.86
C PHE A 294 6.40 4.43 16.10
N ASP A 295 5.72 5.16 16.98
CA ASP A 295 6.28 5.67 18.23
C ASP A 295 6.90 4.57 19.09
N CYS A 296 6.28 3.37 19.17
CA CYS A 296 6.89 2.22 19.85
C CYS A 296 8.31 1.91 19.33
N TYR A 297 8.52 1.97 18.01
CA TYR A 297 9.82 1.70 17.41
C TYR A 297 10.77 2.89 17.54
N PHE A 298 10.28 4.13 17.34
CA PHE A 298 11.10 5.34 17.51
C PHE A 298 11.62 5.47 18.94
N GLU A 299 10.75 5.35 19.94
CA GLU A 299 11.12 5.47 21.35
C GLU A 299 12.15 4.41 21.76
N ARG A 300 12.01 3.19 21.25
CA ARG A 300 12.99 2.12 21.46
C ARG A 300 14.35 2.47 20.85
N ASP A 301 14.37 2.91 19.59
CA ASP A 301 15.61 3.20 18.87
C ASP A 301 16.30 4.48 19.40
N LEU A 302 15.53 5.49 19.83
CA LEU A 302 16.01 6.69 20.51
C LEU A 302 16.66 6.36 21.86
N LYS A 303 16.00 5.54 22.70
CA LYS A 303 16.56 5.09 23.99
C LYS A 303 17.83 4.26 23.82
N ALA A 304 17.93 3.51 22.72
CA ALA A 304 19.12 2.74 22.39
C ALA A 304 20.25 3.58 21.75
N GLY A 305 19.99 4.88 21.48
CA GLY A 305 20.97 5.78 20.83
C GLY A 305 21.28 5.41 19.38
N LEU A 306 20.38 4.67 18.71
CA LEU A 306 20.56 4.26 17.31
C LEU A 306 20.19 5.37 16.32
N ILE A 307 19.31 6.25 16.75
CA ILE A 307 18.85 7.44 16.02
C ILE A 307 18.73 8.61 17.00
N ASN A 308 18.67 9.82 16.48
CA ASN A 308 18.27 11.01 17.21
C ASN A 308 16.93 11.58 16.67
N GLU A 309 16.42 12.63 17.29
CA GLU A 309 15.14 13.24 16.90
C GLU A 309 15.14 13.81 15.47
N THR A 310 16.28 14.31 14.99
CA THR A 310 16.41 14.77 13.59
C THR A 310 16.25 13.60 12.61
N ASP A 311 16.83 12.43 12.93
CA ASP A 311 16.68 11.23 12.10
C ASP A 311 15.21 10.75 12.11
N ALA A 312 14.56 10.80 13.28
CA ALA A 312 13.16 10.43 13.42
C ALA A 312 12.24 11.34 12.58
N GLN A 313 12.46 12.65 12.63
CA GLN A 313 11.75 13.63 11.82
C GLN A 313 11.99 13.41 10.32
N GLU A 314 13.24 13.14 9.89
CA GLU A 314 13.56 12.88 8.48
C GLU A 314 12.82 11.64 7.94
N ILE A 315 12.71 10.57 8.74
CA ILE A 315 11.96 9.36 8.37
C ILE A 315 10.47 9.68 8.14
N ILE A 316 9.87 10.47 9.04
CA ILE A 316 8.46 10.84 8.95
C ILE A 316 8.21 11.83 7.79
N ASP A 317 9.09 12.80 7.59
CA ASP A 317 9.02 13.72 6.46
C ASP A 317 9.11 12.98 5.12
N ALA A 318 10.03 12.01 5.01
CA ALA A 318 10.17 11.16 3.82
C ALA A 318 8.90 10.32 3.57
N LEU A 319 8.31 9.72 4.60
CA LEU A 319 7.03 9.03 4.49
C LEU A 319 5.92 9.98 4.00
N VAL A 320 5.76 11.13 4.65
CA VAL A 320 4.70 12.09 4.35
C VAL A 320 4.85 12.63 2.92
N MET A 321 6.08 12.85 2.46
CA MET A 321 6.36 13.23 1.08
C MET A 321 5.79 12.20 0.09
N LYS A 322 5.99 10.91 0.34
CA LYS A 322 5.40 9.82 -0.47
C LYS A 322 3.87 9.82 -0.42
N LEU A 323 3.28 10.00 0.76
CA LEU A 323 1.83 10.08 0.91
C LEU A 323 1.22 11.28 0.17
N ARG A 324 1.94 12.41 0.09
CA ARG A 324 1.51 13.63 -0.63
C ARG A 324 1.49 13.48 -2.15
N ILE A 325 2.16 12.48 -2.70
CA ILE A 325 2.27 12.25 -4.15
C ILE A 325 1.51 11.03 -4.65
N VAL A 326 0.65 10.44 -3.80
CA VAL A 326 -0.31 9.44 -4.27
C VAL A 326 -1.28 10.11 -5.24
N ARG A 327 -1.45 9.54 -6.43
CA ARG A 327 -2.31 10.02 -7.51
C ARG A 327 -3.12 8.88 -8.10
N PHE A 328 -4.33 9.19 -8.53
CA PHE A 328 -5.17 8.28 -9.31
C PHE A 328 -5.65 8.97 -10.57
N LEU A 329 -5.70 8.23 -11.68
CA LEU A 329 -6.27 8.72 -12.92
C LEU A 329 -7.79 8.87 -12.75
N ARG A 330 -8.31 10.07 -13.01
CA ARG A 330 -9.73 10.42 -12.88
C ARG A 330 -10.15 11.24 -14.09
N THR A 331 -11.41 11.07 -14.51
CA THR A 331 -12.02 11.91 -15.56
C THR A 331 -12.19 13.35 -15.05
N LYS A 332 -12.40 14.31 -15.95
CA LYS A 332 -12.93 15.64 -15.61
C LYS A 332 -14.37 15.50 -15.11
N ASP A 333 -14.75 16.40 -14.20
CA ASP A 333 -16.13 16.54 -13.73
C ASP A 333 -17.04 17.12 -14.81
#